data_AF-A0A849ZAL7-F1
#
_entry.id   AF-A0A849ZAL7-F1
#
_cell.length_a   1.000
_cell.length_b   1.000
_cell.length_c   1.000
_cell.angle_alpha   90.00
_cell.angle_beta   90.00
_cell.angle_gamma   90.00
#
_symmetry.space_group_name_H-M   'P 1'
#
loop_
_entity.id
_entity.type
_entity.pdbx_description
1 polymer ?
#
loop_
_entity_poly.entity_id
_entity_poly.type
_entity_poly.pdbx_seq_one_letter_code
_entity_poly.pdbx_strand_id
1 'polypeptide(L)'
;MRGSTRHPSPPSVRTILALALPLALAGCVTEGTAIGEAESGGRDVGRTMLEWTSDFADSSRGEIAGRMPDGTLYSGRYFQTAWAPQPALVTVDWEGNTSRYDSRATPVVHSSHVTAFLKAREGGKQLLCSFVLANPEAGLAGGGSGSCNTSDGKTIEHVVLAAPR
;
A
#
# COMPACT_ATOMS: atom_id res chain seq x y z
N MET A 1 49.00 -74.69 -11.90
CA MET A 1 49.10 -73.37 -11.22
C MET A 1 49.83 -72.39 -12.14
N ARG A 2 49.32 -71.14 -12.18
CA ARG A 2 49.80 -69.90 -12.83
C ARG A 2 49.65 -69.72 -14.35
N GLY A 3 49.01 -68.61 -14.73
CA GLY A 3 49.16 -68.01 -16.07
C GLY A 3 48.15 -66.93 -16.48
N SER A 4 48.26 -65.72 -15.90
CA SER A 4 48.00 -64.39 -16.51
C SER A 4 46.67 -64.08 -17.26
N THR A 5 45.90 -63.10 -16.74
CA THR A 5 44.95 -62.30 -17.56
C THR A 5 45.03 -60.81 -17.24
N ARG A 6 44.92 -60.01 -18.30
CA ARG A 6 45.25 -58.57 -18.41
C ARG A 6 44.18 -57.63 -17.81
N HIS A 7 44.65 -56.41 -17.53
CA HIS A 7 43.97 -55.15 -17.20
C HIS A 7 42.72 -54.82 -18.07
N PRO A 8 41.78 -54.02 -17.52
CA PRO A 8 41.74 -52.58 -17.86
C PRO A 8 41.44 -51.61 -16.68
N SER A 9 41.72 -50.35 -16.97
CA SER A 9 41.80 -49.12 -16.16
C SER A 9 40.47 -48.58 -15.57
N PRO A 10 40.51 -47.55 -14.68
CA PRO A 10 39.42 -47.20 -13.78
C PRO A 10 38.43 -46.17 -14.37
N PRO A 11 37.17 -46.11 -13.92
CA PRO A 11 36.30 -44.98 -14.19
C PRO A 11 36.51 -43.86 -13.17
N SER A 12 36.83 -42.68 -13.69
CA SER A 12 37.00 -41.41 -13.00
C SER A 12 35.76 -41.02 -12.20
N VAL A 13 35.93 -40.84 -10.89
CA VAL A 13 34.88 -40.32 -9.99
C VAL A 13 34.74 -38.81 -10.26
N ARG A 14 33.68 -38.44 -10.98
CA ARG A 14 33.28 -37.04 -11.16
C ARG A 14 32.54 -36.57 -9.91
N THR A 15 33.20 -35.76 -9.10
CA THR A 15 32.60 -35.01 -7.99
C THR A 15 31.53 -34.07 -8.54
N ILE A 16 30.25 -34.38 -8.27
CA ILE A 16 29.12 -33.49 -8.57
C ILE A 16 29.06 -32.48 -7.42
N LEU A 17 29.54 -31.26 -7.68
CA LEU A 17 29.38 -30.11 -6.81
C LEU A 17 27.92 -29.64 -6.91
N ALA A 18 27.06 -30.05 -5.98
CA ALA A 18 25.70 -29.57 -5.87
C ALA A 18 25.70 -28.10 -5.41
N LEU A 19 25.54 -27.18 -6.37
CA LEU A 19 25.39 -25.76 -6.13
C LEU A 19 24.00 -25.52 -5.50
N ALA A 20 23.95 -25.38 -4.18
CA ALA A 20 22.74 -24.98 -3.46
C ALA A 20 22.45 -23.50 -3.81
N LEU A 21 21.55 -23.29 -4.76
CA LEU A 21 21.05 -21.97 -5.14
C LEU A 21 20.11 -21.49 -4.01
N PRO A 22 20.40 -20.39 -3.30
CA PRO A 22 19.44 -19.84 -2.37
C PRO A 22 18.24 -19.35 -3.18
N LEU A 23 17.06 -19.97 -2.98
CA LEU A 23 15.81 -19.39 -3.44
C LEU A 23 15.61 -18.09 -2.69
N ALA A 24 16.00 -16.97 -3.30
CA ALA A 24 15.55 -15.66 -2.90
C ALA A 24 14.03 -15.65 -3.10
N LEU A 25 13.28 -15.85 -2.02
CA LEU A 25 11.87 -15.52 -1.96
C LEU A 25 11.79 -14.02 -2.17
N ALA A 26 11.67 -13.60 -3.43
CA ALA A 26 11.33 -12.23 -3.80
C ALA A 26 9.91 -12.01 -3.30
N GLY A 27 9.81 -11.61 -2.05
CA GLY A 27 8.58 -11.15 -1.50
C GLY A 27 8.17 -9.88 -2.21
N CYS A 28 6.95 -9.82 -2.78
CA CYS A 28 6.39 -8.59 -3.30
C CYS A 28 6.18 -7.63 -2.13
N VAL A 29 7.23 -6.89 -1.76
CA VAL A 29 7.09 -5.69 -0.95
C VAL A 29 6.42 -4.67 -1.85
N THR A 30 5.17 -4.32 -1.54
CA THR A 30 4.47 -3.27 -2.27
C THR A 30 4.97 -1.93 -1.75
N GLU A 31 5.60 -1.17 -2.62
CA GLU A 31 6.03 0.21 -2.35
C GLU A 31 5.34 1.15 -3.33
N GLY A 32 5.22 2.42 -2.95
CA GLY A 32 4.63 3.41 -3.83
C GLY A 32 4.80 4.84 -3.36
N THR A 33 4.50 5.75 -4.28
CA THR A 33 4.53 7.20 -4.07
C THR A 33 3.14 7.74 -4.31
N ALA A 34 2.68 8.64 -3.44
CA ALA A 34 1.45 9.39 -3.60
C ALA A 34 1.79 10.87 -3.59
N ILE A 35 1.21 11.60 -4.54
CA ILE A 35 1.25 13.06 -4.57
C ILE A 35 -0.17 13.52 -4.29
N GLY A 36 -0.34 14.24 -3.20
CA GLY A 36 -1.60 14.85 -2.81
C GLY A 36 -1.51 16.38 -2.90
N GLU A 37 -2.62 17.01 -3.20
CA GLU A 37 -2.79 18.44 -2.94
C GLU A 37 -3.21 18.60 -1.47
N ALA A 38 -2.75 19.67 -0.83
CA ALA A 38 -3.08 19.96 0.54
C ALA A 38 -3.90 21.24 0.57
N GLU A 39 -5.08 21.18 1.17
CA GLU A 39 -5.88 22.37 1.43
C GLU A 39 -5.98 22.61 2.94
N SER A 40 -5.94 23.89 3.35
CA SER A 40 -6.15 24.29 4.74
C SER A 40 -7.17 25.43 4.78
N GLY A 41 -8.35 25.15 5.36
CA GLY A 41 -9.43 26.13 5.44
C GLY A 41 -9.91 26.61 4.06
N GLY A 42 -10.04 25.68 3.10
CA GLY A 42 -10.49 25.95 1.73
C GLY A 42 -9.50 26.71 0.85
N ARG A 43 -8.22 26.74 1.23
CA ARG A 43 -7.14 27.31 0.42
C ARG A 43 -6.11 26.24 0.10
N ASP A 44 -5.70 26.15 -1.16
CA ASP A 44 -4.54 25.37 -1.58
C ASP A 44 -3.28 25.88 -0.86
N VAL A 45 -2.63 24.98 -0.13
CA VAL A 45 -1.38 25.23 0.58
C VAL A 45 -0.20 24.48 -0.04
N GLY A 46 -0.39 23.83 -1.18
CA GLY A 46 0.65 23.22 -1.99
C GLY A 46 0.59 21.70 -2.04
N ARG A 47 1.65 21.08 -2.58
CA ARG A 47 1.70 19.63 -2.78
C ARG A 47 2.36 18.93 -1.61
N THR A 48 1.75 17.81 -1.23
CA THR A 48 2.28 16.83 -0.29
C THR A 48 2.79 15.63 -1.07
N MET A 49 3.96 15.12 -0.69
CA MET A 49 4.48 13.87 -1.22
C MET A 49 4.53 12.84 -0.10
N LEU A 50 3.93 11.68 -0.34
CA LEU A 50 3.91 10.53 0.55
C LEU A 50 4.58 9.36 -0.14
N GLU A 51 5.35 8.60 0.61
CA GLU A 51 6.01 7.38 0.18
C GLU A 51 5.69 6.30 1.19
N TRP A 52 5.32 5.11 0.74
CA TRP A 52 5.03 4.00 1.63
C TRP A 52 5.72 2.72 1.18
N THR A 53 5.91 1.85 2.16
CA THR A 53 6.39 0.49 1.98
C THR A 53 5.52 -0.42 2.84
N SER A 54 4.84 -1.36 2.21
CA SER A 54 4.01 -2.36 2.87
C SER A 54 4.86 -3.45 3.54
N ASP A 55 4.39 -3.97 4.67
CA ASP A 55 5.03 -5.13 5.31
C ASP A 55 4.87 -6.37 4.40
N PHE A 56 5.94 -7.14 4.22
CA PHE A 56 5.92 -8.32 3.33
C PHE A 56 4.86 -9.36 3.71
N ALA A 57 4.63 -9.56 5.02
CA ALA A 57 3.67 -10.55 5.50
C ALA A 57 2.22 -10.07 5.42
N ASP A 58 1.98 -8.76 5.30
CA ASP A 58 0.65 -8.16 5.36
C ASP A 58 0.64 -6.75 4.75
N SER A 59 0.07 -6.60 3.56
CA SER A 59 0.01 -5.32 2.86
C SER A 59 -0.92 -4.28 3.50
N SER A 60 -1.78 -4.70 4.43
CA SER A 60 -2.67 -3.80 5.19
C SER A 60 -1.91 -2.91 6.16
N ARG A 61 -0.61 -3.14 6.38
CA ARG A 61 0.22 -2.35 7.29
C ARG A 61 1.59 -2.10 6.67
N GLY A 62 2.28 -1.09 7.18
CA GLY A 62 3.63 -0.79 6.74
C GLY A 62 4.15 0.52 7.28
N GLU A 63 5.20 1.02 6.64
CA GLU A 63 5.77 2.34 6.90
C GLU A 63 5.28 3.34 5.86
N ILE A 64 5.08 4.57 6.30
CA ILE A 64 4.76 5.69 5.43
C ILE A 64 5.53 6.92 5.92
N ALA A 65 6.07 7.67 4.96
CA ALA A 65 6.75 8.93 5.19
C ALA A 65 6.22 9.97 4.22
N GLY A 66 6.40 11.24 4.56
CA GLY A 66 6.04 12.30 3.64
C GLY A 66 6.60 13.66 3.98
N ARG A 67 6.67 14.48 2.96
CA ARG A 67 7.01 15.91 3.05
C ARG A 67 5.74 16.72 2.88
N MET A 68 5.43 17.52 3.90
CA MET A 68 4.33 18.48 3.87
C MET A 68 4.73 19.75 3.09
N PRO A 69 3.78 20.60 2.67
CA PRO A 69 4.09 21.82 1.94
C PRO A 69 4.97 22.82 2.72
N ASP A 70 4.92 22.79 4.04
CA ASP A 70 5.80 23.58 4.92
C ASP A 70 7.25 23.05 4.98
N GLY A 71 7.54 21.97 4.25
CA GLY A 71 8.84 21.32 4.19
C GLY A 71 9.10 20.33 5.32
N THR A 72 8.19 20.20 6.31
CA THR A 72 8.35 19.28 7.43
C THR A 72 8.28 17.83 6.96
N LEU A 73 9.22 17.01 7.41
CA LEU A 73 9.26 15.57 7.15
C LEU A 73 8.60 14.80 8.29
N TYR A 74 7.62 13.99 7.95
CA TYR A 74 6.91 13.09 8.86
C TYR A 74 7.16 11.63 8.47
N SER A 75 7.22 10.73 9.45
CA SER A 75 7.29 9.29 9.21
C SER A 75 6.63 8.49 10.32
N GLY A 76 6.10 7.31 9.99
CA GLY A 76 5.47 6.43 10.95
C GLY A 76 4.87 5.20 10.30
N ARG A 77 3.90 4.60 11.00
CA ARG A 77 3.21 3.38 10.56
C ARG A 77 1.83 3.73 10.01
N TYR A 78 1.40 2.99 8.99
CA TYR A 78 0.02 3.00 8.52
C TYR A 78 -0.66 1.64 8.79
N PHE A 79 -1.98 1.68 8.92
CA PHE A 79 -2.83 0.51 9.07
C PHE A 79 -4.11 0.69 8.25
N GLN A 80 -4.44 -0.30 7.44
CA GLN A 80 -5.65 -0.39 6.65
C GLN A 80 -6.68 -1.22 7.42
N THR A 81 -7.84 -0.64 7.64
CA THR A 81 -9.01 -1.32 8.20
C THR A 81 -10.00 -1.55 7.07
N ALA A 82 -10.18 -2.81 6.69
CA ALA A 82 -11.24 -3.21 5.77
C ALA A 82 -12.60 -3.03 6.45
N TRP A 83 -13.55 -2.43 5.73
CA TRP A 83 -14.92 -2.30 6.16
C TRP A 83 -15.77 -3.40 5.48
N ALA A 84 -16.88 -3.83 6.11
CA ALA A 84 -17.73 -4.91 5.59
C ALA A 84 -18.52 -4.46 4.34
N PRO A 85 -18.88 -5.32 3.38
CA PRO A 85 -19.84 -5.00 2.30
C PRO A 85 -21.05 -4.12 2.71
N GLN A 86 -21.25 -2.95 2.07
CA GLN A 86 -22.54 -2.22 2.17
C GLN A 86 -23.32 -2.44 0.87
N PRO A 87 -24.63 -2.74 0.95
CA PRO A 87 -25.49 -2.64 -0.21
C PRO A 87 -25.53 -1.17 -0.65
N ALA A 88 -25.10 -0.87 -1.87
CA ALA A 88 -25.29 0.46 -2.43
C ALA A 88 -26.79 0.69 -2.69
N LEU A 89 -27.33 1.77 -2.13
CA LEU A 89 -28.71 2.16 -2.34
C LEU A 89 -28.82 3.01 -3.62
N VAL A 90 -29.67 2.53 -4.53
CA VAL A 90 -30.49 3.26 -5.51
C VAL A 90 -29.82 4.44 -6.22
N THR A 91 -29.58 4.29 -7.53
CA THR A 91 -29.29 5.43 -8.41
C THR A 91 -30.57 6.26 -8.61
N VAL A 92 -30.48 7.55 -8.32
CA VAL A 92 -31.45 8.58 -8.75
C VAL A 92 -30.93 9.20 -10.04
N ASP A 93 -31.79 9.28 -11.06
CA ASP A 93 -31.46 10.01 -12.27
C ASP A 93 -31.71 11.52 -12.11
N TRP A 94 -31.34 12.29 -13.14
CA TRP A 94 -31.51 13.75 -13.18
C TRP A 94 -32.97 14.21 -13.15
N GLU A 95 -33.91 13.29 -13.33
CA GLU A 95 -35.36 13.52 -13.27
C GLU A 95 -35.94 13.11 -11.90
N GLY A 96 -35.09 12.66 -10.97
CA GLY A 96 -35.48 12.21 -9.64
C GLY A 96 -36.14 10.84 -9.62
N ASN A 97 -36.11 10.08 -10.72
CA ASN A 97 -36.64 8.73 -10.75
C ASN A 97 -35.64 7.77 -10.09
N THR A 98 -36.20 6.90 -9.26
CA THR A 98 -35.44 5.80 -8.63
C THR A 98 -35.64 4.54 -9.48
N SER A 99 -34.59 4.12 -10.17
CA SER A 99 -34.62 2.83 -10.87
C SER A 99 -34.27 1.71 -9.89
N ARG A 100 -35.27 0.89 -9.51
CA ARG A 100 -35.05 -0.31 -8.69
C ARG A 100 -34.39 -1.38 -9.57
N TYR A 101 -33.09 -1.60 -9.37
CA TYR A 101 -32.37 -2.72 -9.98
C TYR A 101 -33.00 -4.05 -9.53
N ASP A 102 -33.23 -4.97 -10.49
CA ASP A 102 -33.66 -6.35 -10.21
C ASP A 102 -32.63 -7.03 -9.29
N SER A 103 -33.12 -7.52 -8.16
CA SER A 103 -32.38 -7.89 -6.95
C SER A 103 -31.67 -9.24 -7.02
N ARG A 104 -30.96 -9.56 -8.10
CA ARG A 104 -30.05 -10.74 -8.14
C ARG A 104 -28.58 -10.39 -7.97
N ALA A 105 -28.23 -9.11 -8.08
CA ALA A 105 -26.88 -8.61 -7.78
C ALA A 105 -27.00 -7.21 -7.17
N THR A 106 -27.09 -7.15 -5.84
CA THR A 106 -26.94 -5.86 -5.15
C THR A 106 -25.50 -5.38 -5.36
N PRO A 107 -25.26 -4.18 -5.90
CA PRO A 107 -23.91 -3.64 -5.96
C PRO A 107 -23.38 -3.51 -4.54
N VAL A 108 -22.29 -4.23 -4.25
CA VAL A 108 -21.59 -4.17 -2.98
C VAL A 108 -20.44 -3.18 -3.11
N VAL A 109 -20.46 -2.13 -2.30
CA VAL A 109 -19.31 -1.21 -2.21
C VAL A 109 -18.40 -1.70 -1.08
N HIS A 110 -17.15 -1.95 -1.45
CA HIS A 110 -16.07 -2.17 -0.51
C HIS A 110 -15.37 -0.82 -0.33
N SER A 111 -15.38 -0.28 0.89
CA SER A 111 -14.48 0.80 1.28
C SER A 111 -13.47 0.28 2.29
N SER A 112 -12.28 0.88 2.31
CA SER A 112 -11.34 0.62 3.38
C SER A 112 -10.71 1.92 3.80
N HIS A 113 -10.46 2.02 5.09
CA HIS A 113 -9.85 3.20 5.67
C HIS A 113 -8.38 2.92 5.95
N VAL A 114 -7.51 3.87 5.66
CA VAL A 114 -6.11 3.82 6.10
C VAL A 114 -5.89 4.91 7.13
N THR A 115 -5.40 4.53 8.30
CA THR A 115 -4.98 5.46 9.34
C THR A 115 -3.46 5.42 9.46
N ALA A 116 -2.83 6.58 9.52
CA ALA A 116 -1.38 6.69 9.69
C ALA A 116 -1.04 7.71 10.77
N PHE A 117 -0.23 7.29 11.75
CA PHE A 117 0.26 8.16 12.82
C PHE A 117 1.74 8.43 12.61
N LEU A 118 2.06 9.67 12.27
CA LEU A 118 3.39 10.08 11.85
C LEU A 118 3.98 11.07 12.84
N LYS A 119 5.28 10.99 13.03
CA LYS A 119 6.06 11.93 13.85
C LYS A 119 6.96 12.74 12.95
N ALA A 120 7.02 14.04 13.21
CA ALA A 120 8.00 14.90 12.56
C ALA A 120 9.40 14.45 12.98
N ARG A 121 10.35 14.47 12.04
CA ARG A 121 11.76 14.18 12.36
C ARG A 121 12.36 15.21 13.32
N GLU A 122 11.83 16.43 13.32
CA GLU A 122 12.27 17.53 14.16
C GLU A 122 11.07 18.23 14.83
N GLY A 123 11.28 18.81 16.01
CA GLY A 123 10.29 19.65 16.68
C GLY A 123 9.11 18.92 17.33
N GLY A 124 9.12 17.59 17.40
CA GLY A 124 8.17 16.80 18.19
C GLY A 124 6.70 16.83 17.73
N LYS A 125 6.42 17.44 16.57
CA LYS A 125 5.07 17.51 15.99
C LYS A 125 4.59 16.13 15.56
N GLN A 126 3.29 15.93 15.58
CA GLN A 126 2.65 14.68 15.15
C GLN A 126 1.62 14.98 14.06
N LEU A 127 1.39 14.01 13.19
CA LEU A 127 0.43 14.07 12.10
C LEU A 127 -0.39 12.79 12.11
N LEU A 128 -1.71 12.90 12.24
CA LEU A 128 -2.66 11.80 12.14
C LEU A 128 -3.41 11.91 10.82
N CYS A 129 -3.12 11.03 9.88
CA CYS A 129 -3.79 10.96 8.59
C CYS A 129 -4.84 9.86 8.55
N SER A 130 -5.95 10.13 7.89
CA SER A 130 -7.06 9.22 7.66
C SER A 130 -7.48 9.29 6.19
N PHE A 131 -7.40 8.17 5.47
CA PHE A 131 -7.73 8.08 4.05
C PHE A 131 -8.85 7.07 3.82
N VAL A 132 -9.69 7.33 2.82
CA VAL A 132 -10.62 6.36 2.23
C VAL A 132 -10.03 5.92 0.90
N LEU A 133 -9.83 4.62 0.72
CA LEU A 133 -9.27 4.07 -0.51
C LEU A 133 -10.32 3.97 -1.62
N ALA A 134 -9.92 4.33 -2.83
CA ALA A 134 -10.74 4.18 -4.04
C ALA A 134 -10.78 2.71 -4.51
N ASN A 135 -9.67 1.99 -4.34
CA ASN A 135 -9.59 0.54 -4.57
C ASN A 135 -8.97 -0.16 -3.35
N PRO A 136 -9.80 -0.65 -2.41
CA PRO A 136 -9.35 -1.32 -1.18
C PRO A 136 -8.41 -2.50 -1.40
N GLU A 137 -8.64 -3.30 -2.44
CA GLU A 137 -7.86 -4.52 -2.70
C GLU A 137 -6.44 -4.19 -3.17
N ALA A 138 -6.26 -3.06 -3.85
CA ALA A 138 -4.95 -2.55 -4.24
C ALA A 138 -4.26 -1.75 -3.12
N GLY A 139 -4.89 -1.58 -1.95
CA GLY A 139 -4.34 -0.83 -0.81
C GLY A 139 -4.05 0.64 -1.15
N LEU A 140 -2.98 1.20 -0.57
CA LEU A 140 -2.55 2.58 -0.84
C LEU A 140 -2.23 2.83 -2.33
N ALA A 141 -1.79 1.80 -3.06
CA ALA A 141 -1.53 1.88 -4.51
C ALA A 141 -2.83 2.03 -5.33
N GLY A 142 -3.97 1.60 -4.76
CA GLY A 142 -5.30 1.79 -5.33
C GLY A 142 -5.80 3.24 -5.30
N GLY A 143 -5.03 4.14 -4.67
CA GLY A 143 -5.38 5.53 -4.50
C GLY A 143 -6.53 5.75 -3.52
N GLY A 144 -6.89 7.01 -3.32
CA GLY A 144 -7.86 7.42 -2.32
C GLY A 144 -7.79 8.89 -1.99
N SER A 145 -8.59 9.32 -1.02
CA SER A 145 -8.57 10.69 -0.52
C SER A 145 -8.75 10.72 0.99
N GLY A 146 -8.20 11.73 1.64
CA GLY A 146 -8.21 11.80 3.09
C GLY A 146 -7.88 13.17 3.64
N SER A 147 -7.71 13.19 4.96
CA SER A 147 -7.27 14.37 5.70
C SER A 147 -6.19 14.00 6.70
N CYS A 148 -5.35 14.98 7.03
CA CYS A 148 -4.31 14.87 8.04
C CYS A 148 -4.48 15.95 9.09
N ASN A 149 -4.55 15.56 10.36
CA ASN A 149 -4.60 16.47 11.49
C ASN A 149 -3.23 16.57 12.14
N THR A 150 -2.75 17.79 12.31
CA THR A 150 -1.50 18.07 13.01
C THR A 150 -1.74 18.19 14.51
N SER A 151 -0.71 17.93 15.31
CA SER A 151 -0.77 18.08 16.78
C SER A 151 -1.05 19.51 17.27
N ASP A 152 -0.84 20.53 16.44
CA ASP A 152 -1.22 21.93 16.70
C ASP A 152 -2.66 22.27 16.28
N GLY A 153 -3.45 21.26 15.90
CA GLY A 153 -4.89 21.39 15.64
C GLY A 153 -5.25 21.90 14.24
N LYS A 154 -4.30 21.92 13.30
CA LYS A 154 -4.58 22.24 11.89
C LYS A 154 -5.02 20.98 11.17
N THR A 155 -5.91 21.15 10.20
CA THR A 155 -6.36 20.07 9.33
C THR A 155 -5.91 20.36 7.91
N ILE A 156 -5.26 19.38 7.30
CA ILE A 156 -4.94 19.33 5.88
C ILE A 156 -6.02 18.46 5.24
N GLU A 157 -6.84 19.06 4.39
CA GLU A 157 -7.93 18.39 3.68
C GLU A 157 -7.50 18.05 2.25
N HIS A 158 -8.27 17.16 1.62
CA HIS A 158 -8.10 16.77 0.22
C HIS A 158 -6.75 16.14 -0.15
N VAL A 159 -6.10 15.43 0.77
CA VAL A 159 -4.88 14.68 0.46
C VAL A 159 -5.25 13.48 -0.42
N VAL A 160 -4.92 13.57 -1.71
CA VAL A 160 -5.17 12.52 -2.69
C VAL A 160 -3.98 11.56 -2.73
N LEU A 161 -4.27 10.26 -2.61
CA LEU A 161 -3.33 9.21 -2.93
C LEU A 161 -3.46 8.90 -4.42
N ALA A 162 -2.51 9.37 -5.22
CA ALA A 162 -2.45 9.04 -6.64
C ALA A 162 -1.76 7.69 -6.82
N ALA A 163 -2.34 6.80 -7.63
CA ALA A 163 -1.64 5.61 -8.09
C ALA A 163 -0.46 6.03 -8.99
N PRO A 164 0.73 5.40 -8.87
CA PRO A 164 1.81 5.60 -9.83
C PRO A 164 1.31 5.21 -11.23
N ARG A 165 1.49 6.12 -12.21
CA ARG A 165 1.10 5.89 -13.62
C ARG A 165 2.10 5.00 -14.34
#